data_AF-A0A656K4L7-F1
#
_entry.id   AF-A0A656K4L7-F1
#
_cell.length_a   1.000
_cell.length_b   1.000
_cell.length_c   1.000
_cell.angle_alpha   90.00
_cell.angle_beta   90.00
_cell.angle_gamma   90.00
#
_symmetry.space_group_name_H-M   'P 1'
#
loop_
_entity.id
_entity.type
_entity.pdbx_description
1 polymer ?
#
loop_
_entity_poly.entity_id
_entity_poly.type
_entity_poly.pdbx_seq_one_letter_code
_entity_poly.pdbx_strand_id
1 'polypeptide(L)'
;GGGLGRTPVVGAFINEFLPWQDLLSYLDAILRVYNRYGRRDNKYKARIKILVKALTPEVFAAKVDAEMAHLRGGQTTLTEAEVQRVSRHFVDPQYKALDDQHAELAALEAQHPGFARWRQRNVLAHKKPGYIAVTLSLKPTGVAP
;
A
#
# COMPACT_ATOMS: atom_id res chain seq x y z
N GLY A 1 6.09 -0.62 13.40
CA GLY A 1 6.31 -1.85 12.61
C GLY A 1 5.23 -2.88 12.91
N GLY A 2 4.13 -2.88 12.17
CA GLY A 2 3.07 -3.89 12.35
C GLY A 2 3.45 -5.26 11.76
N GLY A 3 2.54 -6.22 11.85
CA GLY A 3 2.60 -7.44 11.04
C GLY A 3 1.80 -8.62 11.58
N LEU A 4 1.23 -9.41 10.67
CA LEU A 4 0.25 -10.49 10.96
C LEU A 4 0.85 -11.89 11.18
N GLY A 5 2.18 -12.03 11.22
CA GLY A 5 2.80 -13.33 11.59
C GLY A 5 2.43 -13.77 13.02
N ARG A 6 2.86 -14.97 13.43
CA ARG A 6 2.51 -15.68 14.70
C ARG A 6 2.04 -14.83 15.90
N THR A 7 2.75 -13.75 16.23
CA THR A 7 2.26 -12.76 17.20
C THR A 7 1.79 -11.52 16.43
N PRO A 8 0.48 -11.32 16.22
CA PRO A 8 -0.03 -10.15 15.51
C PRO A 8 0.29 -8.88 16.32
N VAL A 9 0.73 -7.83 15.63
CA VAL A 9 1.05 -6.53 16.24
C VAL A 9 0.54 -5.43 15.30
N VAL A 10 -0.22 -4.48 15.85
CA VAL A 10 -0.67 -3.28 15.16
C VAL A 10 0.53 -2.36 14.89
N GLY A 11 0.58 -1.74 13.71
CA GLY A 11 1.61 -0.75 13.42
C GLY A 11 1.39 0.51 14.24
N ALA A 12 2.43 0.98 14.94
CA ALA A 12 2.45 2.31 15.53
C ALA A 12 2.99 3.34 14.52
N PHE A 13 2.41 4.54 14.52
CA PHE A 13 3.01 5.70 13.88
C PHE A 13 4.32 6.06 14.60
N ILE A 14 5.34 6.37 13.82
CA ILE A 14 6.64 6.90 14.31
C ILE A 14 6.94 8.27 13.72
N ASN A 15 6.17 8.68 12.71
CA ASN A 15 6.15 10.01 12.13
C ASN A 15 4.78 10.18 11.45
N GLU A 16 4.08 11.26 11.80
CA GLU A 16 2.75 11.56 11.27
C GLU A 16 2.81 12.26 9.91
N PHE A 17 3.92 12.94 9.61
CA PHE A 17 4.08 13.69 8.37
C PHE A 17 5.52 13.64 7.84
N LEU A 18 5.65 13.28 6.57
CA LEU A 18 6.92 13.27 5.87
C LEU A 18 6.78 13.97 4.52
N PRO A 19 7.57 15.02 4.24
CA PRO A 19 7.66 15.58 2.89
C PRO A 19 8.03 14.48 1.89
N TRP A 20 7.39 14.44 0.73
CA TRP A 20 7.59 13.36 -0.24
C TRP A 20 9.05 13.29 -0.73
N GLN A 21 9.75 14.43 -0.75
CA GLN A 21 11.17 14.53 -1.12
C GLN A 21 12.06 13.68 -0.22
N ASP A 22 11.68 13.55 1.05
CA ASP A 22 12.43 12.83 2.08
C ASP A 22 12.06 11.33 2.12
N LEU A 23 11.10 10.86 1.32
CA LEU A 23 10.55 9.50 1.43
C LEU A 23 11.63 8.42 1.38
N LEU A 24 12.52 8.48 0.39
CA LEU A 24 13.58 7.47 0.25
C LEU A 24 14.64 7.59 1.34
N SER A 25 15.02 8.82 1.71
CA SER A 25 15.98 9.08 2.80
C SER A 25 15.46 8.57 4.14
N TYR A 26 14.16 8.76 4.42
CA TYR A 26 13.53 8.29 5.65
C TYR A 26 13.40 6.76 5.68
N LEU A 27 13.10 6.13 4.55
CA LEU A 27 13.14 4.66 4.42
C LEU A 27 14.55 4.12 4.68
N ASP A 28 15.59 4.77 4.17
CA ASP A 28 16.98 4.39 4.44
C ASP A 28 17.33 4.57 5.93
N ALA A 29 16.90 5.67 6.57
CA ALA A 29 17.06 5.87 8.01
C ALA A 29 16.40 4.74 8.82
N ILE A 30 15.17 4.34 8.49
CA ILE A 30 14.48 3.20 9.11
C ILE A 30 15.28 1.91 8.93
N LEU A 31 15.78 1.65 7.72
CA LEU A 31 16.57 0.46 7.43
C LEU A 31 17.90 0.44 8.18
N ARG A 32 18.58 1.58 8.31
CA ARG A 32 19.83 1.71 9.10
C ARG A 32 19.59 1.39 10.56
N VAL A 33 18.56 1.96 11.18
CA VAL A 33 18.17 1.65 12.56
C VAL A 33 17.83 0.17 12.70
N TYR A 34 17.03 -0.39 11.79
CA TYR A 34 16.67 -1.81 11.84
C TYR A 34 17.87 -2.75 11.61
N ASN A 35 18.82 -2.38 10.74
CA ASN A 35 20.03 -3.17 10.51
C ASN A 35 20.98 -3.11 11.70
N ARG A 36 21.10 -1.96 12.36
CA ARG A 36 21.97 -1.78 13.54
C ARG A 36 21.43 -2.49 14.78
N TYR A 37 20.13 -2.40 15.04
CA TYR A 37 19.53 -2.88 16.30
C TYR A 37 18.67 -4.13 16.15
N GLY A 38 18.39 -4.57 14.93
CA GLY A 38 17.58 -5.75 14.66
C GLY A 38 18.27 -7.05 15.09
N ARG A 39 17.51 -7.95 15.70
CA ARG A 39 18.02 -9.28 16.06
C ARG A 39 18.28 -10.13 14.82
N ARG A 40 19.37 -10.90 14.85
CA ARG A 40 19.74 -11.89 13.82
C ARG A 40 19.97 -13.29 14.39
N ASP A 41 20.04 -13.40 15.72
CA ASP A 41 20.27 -14.63 16.46
C ASP A 41 19.03 -15.55 16.50
N ASN A 42 17.83 -14.99 16.42
CA ASN A 42 16.58 -15.75 16.48
C ASN A 42 15.59 -15.30 15.40
N LYS A 43 15.33 -16.16 14.42
CA LYS A 43 14.41 -15.90 13.30
C LYS A 43 12.99 -15.53 13.74
N TYR A 44 12.53 -15.99 14.91
CA TYR A 44 11.21 -15.65 15.45
C TYR A 44 11.17 -14.24 16.06
N LYS A 45 12.33 -13.70 16.46
CA LYS A 45 12.48 -12.35 17.02
C LYS A 45 13.14 -11.35 16.06
N ALA A 46 13.47 -11.77 14.84
CA ALA A 46 14.22 -10.97 13.88
C ALA A 46 13.43 -9.84 13.22
N ARG A 47 12.08 -9.87 13.25
CA ARG A 47 11.23 -8.91 12.53
C ARG A 47 11.23 -7.53 13.19
N ILE A 48 11.16 -6.46 12.39
CA ILE A 48 11.14 -5.06 12.86
C ILE A 48 10.07 -4.77 13.91
N LYS A 49 8.92 -5.46 13.88
CA LYS A 49 7.86 -5.34 14.91
C LYS A 49 8.33 -5.65 16.32
N ILE A 50 9.27 -6.59 16.45
CA ILE A 50 9.86 -6.97 17.73
C ILE A 50 10.83 -5.90 18.20
N LEU A 51 11.62 -5.33 17.28
CA LEU A 51 12.52 -4.23 17.59
C LEU A 51 11.76 -2.98 18.06
N VAL A 52 10.73 -2.56 17.31
CA VAL A 52 9.91 -1.39 17.67
C VAL A 52 9.22 -1.60 19.02
N LYS A 53 8.71 -2.81 19.30
CA LYS A 53 8.13 -3.12 20.62
C LYS A 53 9.17 -3.06 21.74
N ALA A 54 10.38 -3.56 21.50
CA ALA A 54 11.45 -3.58 22.50
C ALA A 54 12.03 -2.19 22.80
N LEU A 55 12.12 -1.32 21.79
CA LEU A 55 12.58 0.06 21.97
C LEU A 55 11.48 1.01 22.41
N THR A 56 10.22 0.69 22.13
CA THR A 56 9.06 1.58 22.01
C THR A 56 9.03 2.40 20.70
N PRO A 57 7.84 2.76 20.18
CA PRO A 57 7.71 3.58 18.98
C PRO A 57 8.46 4.92 19.06
N GLU A 58 8.44 5.57 20.23
CA GLU A 58 9.02 6.89 20.46
C GLU A 58 10.55 6.84 20.41
N VAL A 59 11.16 5.85 21.05
CA VAL A 59 12.62 5.67 21.01
C VAL A 59 13.07 5.21 19.63
N PHE A 60 12.28 4.36 18.96
CA PHE A 60 12.56 3.99 17.59
C PHE A 60 12.51 5.20 16.66
N ALA A 61 11.48 6.06 16.78
CA ALA A 61 11.35 7.31 16.04
C ALA A 61 12.56 8.23 16.25
N ALA A 62 12.94 8.49 17.51
CA ALA A 62 14.09 9.33 17.82
C ALA A 62 15.40 8.82 17.19
N LYS A 63 15.59 7.49 17.11
CA LYS A 63 16.74 6.90 16.41
C LYS A 63 16.67 7.07 14.90
N VAL A 64 15.48 6.95 14.31
CA VAL A 64 15.26 7.21 12.89
C VAL A 64 15.53 8.67 12.56
N ASP A 65 15.04 9.60 13.39
CA ASP A 65 15.25 11.04 13.20
C ASP A 65 16.74 11.42 13.29
N ALA A 66 17.48 10.79 14.20
CA ALA A 66 18.93 10.95 14.30
C ALA A 66 19.65 10.50 13.01
N GLU A 67 19.28 9.34 12.43
CA GLU A 67 19.84 8.90 11.15
C GLU A 67 19.37 9.80 9.99
N MET A 68 18.11 10.25 10.01
CA MET A 68 17.54 11.13 8.99
C MET A 68 18.26 12.48 8.93
N ALA A 69 18.70 13.03 10.06
CA ALA A 69 19.48 14.26 10.11
C ALA A 69 20.77 14.20 9.26
N HIS A 70 21.37 13.00 9.11
CA HIS A 70 22.56 12.79 8.28
C HIS A 70 22.24 12.57 6.79
N LEU A 71 21.02 12.17 6.47
CA LEU A 71 20.61 11.80 5.11
C LEU A 71 19.85 12.93 4.39
N ARG A 72 19.30 13.88 5.15
CA ARG A 72 18.50 14.99 4.62
C ARG A 72 19.30 15.82 3.62
N GLY A 73 18.73 16.04 2.44
CA GLY A 73 19.38 16.77 1.34
C GLY A 73 20.48 15.97 0.62
N GLY A 74 20.62 14.67 0.92
CA GLY A 74 21.58 13.79 0.27
C GLY A 74 21.09 13.27 -1.10
N GLN A 75 21.83 12.31 -1.65
CA GLN A 75 21.57 11.74 -2.98
C GLN A 75 20.21 11.02 -3.10
N THR A 76 19.61 10.61 -1.98
CA THR A 76 18.30 9.95 -1.94
C THR A 76 17.13 10.92 -1.83
N THR A 77 17.39 12.23 -1.73
CA THR A 77 16.33 13.24 -1.75
C THR A 77 15.69 13.27 -3.14
N LEU A 78 14.40 13.00 -3.19
CA LEU A 78 13.66 12.97 -4.46
C LEU A 78 13.52 14.38 -5.02
N THR A 79 13.72 14.49 -6.33
CA THR A 79 13.51 15.72 -7.09
C THR A 79 12.24 15.63 -7.92
N GLU A 80 11.65 16.78 -8.25
CA GLU A 80 10.49 16.85 -9.14
C GLU A 80 10.81 16.23 -10.50
N ALA A 81 12.00 16.51 -11.04
CA ALA A 81 12.44 15.95 -12.32
C ALA A 81 12.45 14.42 -12.30
N GLU A 82 12.91 13.80 -11.22
CA GLU A 82 12.97 12.35 -11.09
C GLU A 82 11.57 11.74 -10.92
N VAL A 83 10.70 12.37 -10.13
CA VAL A 83 9.29 11.96 -10.03
C VAL A 83 8.60 12.05 -11.39
N GLN A 84 8.79 13.15 -12.13
CA GLN A 84 8.24 13.32 -13.47
C GLN A 84 8.77 12.27 -14.44
N ARG A 85 10.06 11.94 -14.38
CA ARG A 85 10.67 10.89 -15.22
C ARG A 85 10.00 9.53 -14.98
N VAL A 86 9.83 9.15 -13.71
CA VAL A 86 9.21 7.86 -13.35
C VAL A 86 7.72 7.84 -13.67
N SER A 87 6.99 8.91 -13.36
CA SER A 87 5.55 9.03 -13.61
C SER A 87 5.17 8.85 -15.08
N ARG A 88 6.04 9.21 -16.02
CA ARG A 88 5.83 8.99 -17.47
C ARG A 88 5.72 7.51 -17.86
N HIS A 89 6.17 6.58 -17.02
CA HIS A 89 6.01 5.15 -17.27
C HIS A 89 4.65 4.61 -16.79
N PHE A 90 3.91 5.37 -15.97
CA PHE A 90 2.59 5.01 -15.46
C PHE A 90 1.50 5.71 -16.27
N VAL A 91 1.37 5.30 -17.54
CA VAL A 91 0.34 5.83 -18.44
C VAL A 91 -0.96 5.05 -18.32
N ASP A 92 -2.07 5.75 -18.43
CA ASP A 92 -3.37 5.11 -18.64
C ASP A 92 -3.34 4.33 -19.96
N PRO A 93 -3.94 3.13 -20.02
CA PRO A 93 -4.14 2.46 -21.31
C PRO A 93 -5.03 3.32 -22.22
N GLN A 94 -5.00 3.03 -23.52
CA GLN A 94 -5.88 3.67 -24.49
C GLN A 94 -7.33 3.17 -24.29
N TYR A 95 -8.02 3.73 -23.31
CA TYR A 95 -9.43 3.48 -23.09
C TYR A 95 -10.24 3.91 -24.31
N LYS A 96 -11.21 3.09 -24.70
CA LYS A 96 -12.22 3.46 -25.69
C LYS A 96 -13.14 4.51 -25.07
N ALA A 97 -13.61 5.46 -25.87
CA ALA A 97 -14.73 6.30 -25.46
C ALA A 97 -16.00 5.44 -25.50
N LEU A 98 -16.56 5.16 -24.34
CA LEU A 98 -17.77 4.37 -24.16
C LEU A 98 -18.78 5.22 -23.40
N ASP A 99 -20.02 5.21 -23.86
CA ASP A 99 -21.12 5.82 -23.13
C ASP A 99 -21.57 4.87 -22.01
N ASP A 100 -22.00 5.44 -20.88
CA ASP A 100 -22.56 4.63 -19.80
C ASP A 100 -23.94 4.07 -20.21
N GLN A 101 -23.99 2.75 -20.40
CA GLN A 101 -25.17 2.00 -20.84
C GLN A 101 -26.19 1.75 -19.71
N HIS A 102 -26.56 2.80 -18.97
CA HIS A 102 -27.38 2.67 -17.75
C HIS A 102 -28.72 1.99 -17.99
N ALA A 103 -29.42 2.32 -19.07
CA ALA A 103 -30.74 1.77 -19.39
C ALA A 103 -30.67 0.27 -19.72
N GLU A 104 -29.71 -0.12 -20.56
CA GLU A 104 -29.49 -1.51 -20.98
C GLU A 104 -29.05 -2.36 -19.78
N LEU A 105 -28.16 -1.81 -18.95
CA LEU A 105 -27.70 -2.48 -17.74
C LEU A 105 -28.84 -2.66 -16.72
N ALA A 106 -29.69 -1.65 -16.52
CA ALA A 106 -30.86 -1.74 -15.65
C ALA A 106 -31.86 -2.79 -16.16
N ALA A 107 -32.06 -2.88 -17.47
CA ALA A 107 -32.90 -3.92 -18.08
C ALA A 107 -32.33 -5.32 -17.81
N LEU A 108 -31.01 -5.52 -17.94
CA LEU A 108 -30.35 -6.79 -17.62
C LEU A 108 -30.45 -7.15 -16.13
N GLU A 109 -30.31 -6.18 -15.23
CA GLU A 109 -30.48 -6.40 -13.79
C GLU A 109 -31.91 -6.83 -13.45
N ALA A 110 -32.91 -6.23 -14.10
CA ALA A 110 -34.32 -6.59 -13.92
C ALA A 110 -34.62 -8.00 -14.47
N GLN A 111 -34.07 -8.36 -15.64
CA GLN A 111 -34.27 -9.67 -16.26
C GLN A 111 -33.53 -10.80 -15.54
N HIS A 112 -32.39 -10.50 -14.90
CA HIS A 112 -31.52 -11.49 -14.28
C HIS A 112 -31.22 -11.15 -12.81
N PRO A 113 -32.09 -11.55 -11.86
CA PRO A 113 -31.90 -11.26 -10.44
C PRO A 113 -30.57 -11.79 -9.85
N GLY A 114 -30.06 -12.91 -10.40
CA GLY A 114 -28.75 -13.45 -10.01
C GLY A 114 -27.60 -12.54 -10.43
N PHE A 115 -27.64 -12.00 -11.64
CA PHE A 115 -26.68 -11.02 -12.14
C PHE A 115 -26.74 -9.71 -11.35
N ALA A 116 -27.93 -9.19 -11.07
CA ALA A 116 -28.10 -7.99 -10.24
C ALA A 116 -27.46 -8.15 -8.85
N ARG A 117 -27.73 -9.29 -8.18
CA ARG A 117 -27.12 -9.63 -6.87
C ARG A 117 -25.60 -9.77 -6.96
N TRP A 118 -25.10 -10.36 -8.03
CA TRP A 118 -23.65 -10.50 -8.25
C TRP A 118 -23.02 -9.12 -8.44
N ARG A 119 -23.61 -8.27 -9.30
CA ARG A 119 -23.10 -6.94 -9.62
C ARG A 119 -23.01 -6.09 -8.36
N GLN A 120 -24.06 -6.04 -7.55
CA GLN A 120 -24.08 -5.30 -6.28
C GLN A 120 -22.92 -5.64 -5.34
N ARG A 121 -22.38 -6.86 -5.39
CA ARG A 121 -21.31 -7.34 -4.49
C ARG A 121 -19.92 -7.29 -5.08
N ASN A 122 -19.81 -7.37 -6.41
CA ASN A 122 -18.54 -7.67 -7.07
C ASN A 122 -18.04 -6.55 -7.99
N VAL A 123 -18.79 -5.46 -8.18
CA VAL A 123 -18.35 -4.35 -9.03
C VAL A 123 -18.12 -3.06 -8.28
N LEU A 124 -17.21 -2.24 -8.78
CA LEU A 124 -16.90 -0.90 -8.29
C LEU A 124 -16.81 0.06 -9.48
N ALA A 125 -17.23 1.31 -9.27
CA ALA A 125 -17.12 2.35 -10.28
C ALA A 125 -15.65 2.51 -10.71
N HIS A 126 -15.42 2.59 -12.02
CA HIS A 126 -14.09 2.87 -12.56
C HIS A 126 -13.89 4.39 -12.69
N LYS A 127 -12.63 4.84 -12.65
CA LYS A 127 -12.28 6.27 -12.81
C LYS A 127 -12.57 6.84 -14.22
N LYS A 128 -12.80 5.98 -15.21
CA LYS A 128 -13.17 6.34 -16.59
C LYS A 128 -14.64 5.98 -16.80
N PRO A 129 -15.50 6.91 -17.24
CA PRO A 129 -16.89 6.60 -17.64
C PRO A 129 -16.94 5.50 -18.70
N GLY A 130 -18.02 4.72 -18.71
CA GLY A 130 -18.20 3.58 -19.60
C GLY A 130 -17.41 2.32 -19.20
N TYR A 131 -16.66 2.37 -18.09
CA TYR A 131 -15.91 1.23 -17.54
C TYR A 131 -16.35 0.89 -16.12
N ILE A 132 -16.12 -0.36 -15.72
CA ILE A 132 -16.37 -0.83 -14.36
C ILE A 132 -15.25 -1.77 -13.90
N ALA A 133 -14.88 -1.72 -12.63
CA ALA A 133 -13.94 -2.67 -12.04
C ALA A 133 -14.71 -3.86 -11.47
N VAL A 134 -14.22 -5.08 -11.70
CA VAL A 134 -14.85 -6.32 -11.23
C VAL A 134 -13.87 -7.09 -10.33
N THR A 135 -14.35 -7.50 -9.16
CA THR A 135 -13.65 -8.40 -8.26
C THR A 135 -14.14 -9.82 -8.50
N LEU A 136 -13.26 -10.70 -8.99
CA LEU A 136 -13.56 -12.11 -9.21
C LEU A 136 -12.73 -12.99 -8.28
N SER A 137 -13.39 -13.87 -7.54
CA SER A 137 -12.70 -14.93 -6.79
C SER A 137 -12.37 -16.09 -7.73
N LEU A 138 -11.08 -16.41 -7.85
CA LEU A 138 -10.61 -17.60 -8.58
C LEU A 138 -10.51 -18.84 -7.68
N LYS A 139 -10.96 -18.75 -6.43
CA LYS A 139 -10.94 -19.90 -5.51
C LYS A 139 -12.00 -20.93 -5.92
N PRO A 140 -11.71 -22.23 -5.83
CA PRO A 140 -12.72 -23.26 -5.99
C PRO A 140 -13.87 -23.03 -4.99
N THR A 141 -15.09 -23.04 -5.50
CA THR A 141 -16.28 -22.95 -4.66
C THR A 141 -16.30 -24.11 -3.67
N GLY A 142 -16.50 -23.82 -2.38
CA GLY A 142 -16.64 -24.84 -1.33
C GLY A 142 -15.35 -25.31 -0.66
N VAL A 143 -14.18 -24.81 -1.06
CA VAL A 143 -12.92 -25.08 -0.35
C VAL A 143 -12.60 -23.88 0.54
N ALA A 144 -12.70 -24.09 1.86
CA ALA A 144 -12.31 -23.08 2.84
C ALA A 144 -10.77 -22.83 2.79
N PRO A 145 -10.31 -21.60 3.07
CA PRO A 145 -8.89 -21.28 3.17
C PRO A 145 -8.19 -21.97 4.35
#